data_AF-A0A2A2RAK7-F1
#
_entry.id   AF-A0A2A2RAK7-F1
#
_cell.length_a   1.000
_cell.length_b   1.000
_cell.length_c   1.000
_cell.angle_alpha   90.00
_cell.angle_beta   90.00
_cell.angle_gamma   90.00
#
_symmetry.space_group_name_H-M   'P 1'
#
loop_
_entity.id
_entity.type
_entity.pdbx_description
1 polymer ?
#
loop_
_entity_poly.entity_id
_entity_poly.type
_entity_poly.pdbx_seq_one_letter_code
_entity_poly.pdbx_strand_id
1 'polypeptide(L)'
;MAAIPDSFDLQVRRAKTAAPERQLDFLLGSLLALSEWWLMNRGSETEPYPAVVELGAAKCVVVFSAPGKLQDFADELRGEKVEEMPNLAIRVPEVVDYCLLFRGAGATAILVNPGDFAFTVELDALESFTNAWRERRAAKGESRGFWIPNMTSEEEDFWQSHGL
;
A
#
# COMPACT_ATOMS: atom_id res chain seq x y z
N MET A 1 9.31 -18.82 -10.34
CA MET A 1 9.97 -19.00 -9.02
C MET A 1 9.09 -18.31 -8.00
N ALA A 2 8.92 -18.85 -6.79
CA ALA A 2 8.15 -18.16 -5.75
C ALA A 2 8.91 -16.89 -5.32
N ALA A 3 8.28 -15.71 -5.43
CA ALA A 3 8.89 -14.46 -5.01
C ALA A 3 9.20 -14.50 -3.51
N ILE A 4 10.40 -14.06 -3.12
CA ILE A 4 10.79 -14.00 -1.71
C ILE A 4 9.87 -12.95 -1.03
N PRO A 5 9.16 -13.30 0.05
CA PRO A 5 8.31 -12.34 0.76
C PRO A 5 9.15 -11.21 1.34
N ASP A 6 8.71 -9.96 1.17
CA ASP A 6 9.35 -8.83 1.84
C ASP A 6 8.84 -8.68 3.29
N SER A 7 9.41 -7.72 4.05
CA SER A 7 8.99 -7.48 5.43
C SER A 7 7.51 -7.13 5.54
N PHE A 8 6.96 -6.48 4.52
CA PHE A 8 5.55 -6.12 4.44
C PHE A 8 4.66 -7.35 4.17
N ASP A 9 5.03 -8.25 3.26
CA ASP A 9 4.32 -9.49 2.98
C ASP A 9 4.25 -10.41 4.21
N LEU A 10 5.29 -10.40 5.05
CA LEU A 10 5.24 -11.10 6.34
C LEU A 10 4.18 -10.50 7.27
N GLN A 11 3.98 -9.18 7.26
CA GLN A 11 2.88 -8.54 7.98
C GLN A 11 1.53 -8.85 7.36
N VAL A 12 1.42 -8.91 6.02
CA VAL A 12 0.20 -9.36 5.34
C VAL A 12 -0.17 -10.79 5.78
N ARG A 13 0.81 -11.70 5.85
CA ARG A 13 0.59 -13.06 6.35
C ARG A 13 0.11 -13.07 7.81
N ARG A 14 0.69 -12.25 8.68
CA ARG A 14 0.25 -12.11 10.08
C ARG A 14 -1.16 -11.53 10.16
N ALA A 15 -1.47 -10.50 9.39
CA ALA A 15 -2.80 -9.89 9.32
C ALA A 15 -3.85 -10.92 8.88
N LYS A 16 -3.55 -11.79 7.91
CA LYS A 16 -4.45 -12.88 7.49
C LYS A 16 -4.76 -13.90 8.60
N THR A 17 -3.94 -13.98 9.65
CA THR A 17 -4.20 -14.82 10.83
C THR A 17 -4.92 -14.09 11.97
N ALA A 18 -5.07 -12.77 11.89
CA ALA A 18 -5.81 -11.97 12.86
C ALA A 18 -7.34 -12.10 12.65
N ALA A 19 -8.11 -11.60 13.61
CA ALA A 19 -9.57 -11.56 13.51
C ALA A 19 -10.02 -10.76 12.25
N PRO A 20 -10.96 -11.25 11.43
CA PRO A 20 -11.38 -10.67 10.15
C PRO A 20 -11.61 -9.16 10.19
N GLU A 21 -12.25 -8.68 11.25
CA GLU A 21 -12.61 -7.28 11.47
C GLU A 21 -11.41 -6.35 11.67
N ARG A 22 -10.24 -6.89 12.05
CA ARG A 22 -9.00 -6.10 12.24
C ARG A 22 -7.99 -6.28 11.11
N GLN A 23 -8.20 -7.23 10.20
CA GLN A 23 -7.21 -7.55 9.18
C GLN A 23 -6.89 -6.33 8.31
N LEU A 24 -7.93 -5.59 7.90
CA LEU A 24 -7.78 -4.39 7.08
C LEU A 24 -6.99 -3.30 7.81
N ASP A 25 -7.26 -3.10 9.10
CA ASP A 25 -6.58 -2.14 9.94
C ASP A 25 -5.08 -2.45 10.08
N PHE A 26 -4.72 -3.74 10.24
CA PHE A 26 -3.32 -4.17 10.27
C PHE A 26 -2.62 -3.99 8.92
N LEU A 27 -3.30 -4.28 7.81
CA LEU A 27 -2.76 -4.11 6.46
C LEU A 27 -2.50 -2.63 6.15
N LEU A 28 -3.48 -1.76 6.43
CA LEU A 28 -3.38 -0.32 6.21
C LEU A 28 -2.35 0.32 7.14
N GLY A 29 -2.32 -0.07 8.42
CA GLY A 29 -1.27 0.37 9.35
C GLY A 29 0.13 -0.02 8.88
N SER A 30 0.30 -1.24 8.36
CA SER A 30 1.58 -1.73 7.81
C SER A 30 1.99 -0.91 6.60
N LEU A 31 1.04 -0.63 5.73
CA LEU A 31 1.28 0.04 4.46
C LEU A 31 1.61 1.53 4.70
N LEU A 32 0.93 2.20 5.62
CA LEU A 32 1.20 3.59 6.00
C LEU A 32 2.45 3.76 6.87
N ALA A 33 2.98 2.69 7.45
CA ALA A 33 4.25 2.72 8.18
C ALA A 33 5.47 2.72 7.23
N LEU A 34 5.28 2.41 5.94
CA LEU A 34 6.34 2.49 4.93
C LEU A 34 6.78 3.95 4.70
N SER A 35 8.03 4.14 4.28
CA SER A 35 8.53 5.47 3.91
C SER A 35 7.92 5.99 2.61
N GLU A 36 7.67 5.08 1.66
CA GLU A 36 7.20 5.37 0.32
C GLU A 36 6.44 4.16 -0.24
N TRP A 37 5.53 4.40 -1.17
CA TRP A 37 4.97 3.35 -2.01
C TRP A 37 5.47 3.52 -3.44
N TRP A 38 5.48 2.41 -4.16
CA TRP A 38 5.96 2.34 -5.53
C TRP A 38 4.78 2.16 -6.48
N LEU A 39 4.78 2.89 -7.59
CA LEU A 39 3.77 2.77 -8.64
C LEU A 39 4.42 2.61 -9.99
N MET A 40 3.79 1.82 -10.86
CA MET A 40 4.19 1.71 -12.25
C MET A 40 3.65 2.92 -13.02
N ASN A 41 4.53 3.75 -13.58
CA ASN A 41 4.11 4.89 -14.41
C ASN A 41 3.75 4.39 -15.82
N ARG A 42 2.52 4.67 -16.24
CA ARG A 42 1.99 4.50 -17.59
C ARG A 42 1.88 5.83 -18.35
N GLY A 43 2.09 6.95 -17.66
CA GLY A 43 2.11 8.29 -18.23
C GLY A 43 3.52 8.71 -18.68
N SER A 44 3.73 10.02 -18.79
CA SER A 44 5.04 10.60 -19.10
C SER A 44 5.79 11.01 -17.83
N GLU A 45 7.01 11.51 -17.97
CA GLU A 45 7.76 12.11 -16.85
C GLU A 45 7.11 13.39 -16.33
N THR A 46 6.48 14.18 -17.21
CA THR A 46 5.85 15.46 -16.88
C THR A 46 4.40 15.30 -16.42
N GLU A 47 3.74 14.22 -16.82
CA GLU A 47 2.36 13.87 -16.46
C GLU A 47 2.31 12.39 -16.04
N PRO A 48 2.78 12.07 -14.82
CA PRO A 48 2.78 10.69 -14.33
C PRO A 48 1.35 10.18 -14.17
N TYR A 49 1.10 8.96 -14.63
CA TYR A 49 -0.19 8.28 -14.54
C TYR A 49 0.03 6.84 -14.04
N PRO A 50 -0.58 6.40 -12.94
CA PRO A 50 -0.31 5.08 -12.39
C PRO A 50 -0.97 4.00 -13.25
N ALA A 51 -0.42 2.79 -13.18
CA ALA A 51 -1.12 1.63 -13.71
C ALA A 51 -2.46 1.44 -12.98
N VAL A 52 -3.53 1.27 -13.77
CA VAL A 52 -4.87 0.99 -13.29
C VAL A 52 -5.33 -0.34 -13.90
N VAL A 53 -5.90 -1.20 -13.08
CA VAL A 53 -6.42 -2.52 -13.49
C VAL A 53 -7.88 -2.66 -13.10
N GLU A 54 -8.63 -3.44 -13.87
CA GLU A 54 -10.02 -3.78 -13.56
C GLU A 54 -10.09 -5.17 -12.94
N LEU A 55 -10.61 -5.26 -11.72
CA LEU A 55 -10.84 -6.50 -10.98
C LEU A 55 -12.35 -6.63 -10.70
N GLY A 56 -13.04 -7.36 -11.58
CA GLY A 56 -14.50 -7.45 -11.53
C GLY A 56 -15.14 -6.08 -11.76
N ALA A 57 -15.88 -5.58 -10.77
CA ALA A 57 -16.47 -4.23 -10.83
C ALA A 57 -15.56 -3.13 -10.25
N ALA A 58 -14.42 -3.49 -9.64
CA ALA A 58 -13.50 -2.53 -9.05
C ALA A 58 -12.45 -2.08 -10.06
N LYS A 59 -12.18 -0.77 -10.10
CA LYS A 59 -11.10 -0.18 -10.88
C LYS A 59 -10.00 0.24 -9.90
N CYS A 60 -8.88 -0.46 -9.94
CA CYS A 60 -7.86 -0.41 -8.90
C CYS A 60 -6.59 0.30 -9.39
N VAL A 61 -6.11 1.29 -8.64
CA VAL A 61 -4.74 1.80 -8.81
C VAL A 61 -3.77 0.76 -8.26
N VAL A 62 -2.76 0.37 -9.04
CA VAL A 62 -1.78 -0.63 -8.64
C VAL A 62 -0.65 0.02 -7.85
N VAL A 63 -0.40 -0.48 -6.64
CA VAL A 63 0.65 0.01 -5.74
C VAL A 63 1.51 -1.14 -5.22
N PHE A 64 2.76 -0.84 -4.93
CA PHE A 64 3.74 -1.82 -4.46
C PHE A 64 4.42 -1.33 -3.18
N SER A 65 4.66 -2.25 -2.24
CA SER A 65 5.39 -1.96 -0.98
C SER A 65 6.88 -1.73 -1.19
N ALA A 66 7.44 -2.28 -2.28
CA ALA A 66 8.87 -2.30 -2.53
C ALA A 66 9.18 -2.26 -4.05
N PRO A 67 10.34 -1.72 -4.45
CA PRO A 67 10.72 -1.63 -5.87
C PRO A 67 10.89 -3.01 -6.52
N GLY A 68 11.38 -4.00 -5.77
CA GLY A 68 11.53 -5.38 -6.26
C GLY A 68 10.19 -6.01 -6.66
N LYS A 69 9.11 -5.73 -5.92
CA LYS A 69 7.76 -6.23 -6.23
C LYS A 69 7.21 -5.63 -7.51
N LEU A 70 7.46 -4.35 -7.72
CA LEU A 70 7.11 -3.69 -8.98
C LEU A 70 7.87 -4.34 -10.13
N GLN A 71 9.19 -4.53 -9.97
CA GLN A 71 10.03 -5.14 -11.00
C GLN A 71 9.57 -6.57 -11.34
N ASP A 72 9.31 -7.41 -10.34
CA ASP A 72 8.81 -8.78 -10.52
C ASP A 72 7.50 -8.77 -11.33
N PHE A 73 6.54 -7.91 -10.95
CA PHE A 73 5.27 -7.77 -11.66
C PHE A 73 5.45 -7.22 -13.08
N ALA A 74 6.36 -6.28 -13.28
CA ALA A 74 6.69 -5.75 -14.59
C ALA A 74 7.31 -6.82 -15.49
N ASP A 75 8.18 -7.68 -14.96
CA ASP A 75 8.83 -8.76 -15.70
C ASP A 75 7.82 -9.85 -16.10
N GLU A 76 6.89 -10.20 -15.20
CA GLU A 76 5.79 -11.13 -15.49
C GLU A 76 4.86 -10.64 -16.60
N LEU A 77 4.56 -9.34 -16.64
CA LEU A 77 3.74 -8.74 -17.71
C LEU A 77 4.46 -8.69 -19.06
N ARG A 78 5.80 -8.74 -19.10
CA ARG A 78 6.59 -8.28 -20.24
C ARG A 78 7.09 -9.35 -21.20
N GLY A 79 7.26 -10.61 -20.79
CA GLY A 79 7.80 -11.65 -21.67
C GLY A 79 9.04 -11.18 -22.47
N GLU A 80 10.22 -11.16 -21.82
CA GLU A 80 11.54 -10.80 -22.37
C GLU A 80 11.62 -9.55 -23.28
N LYS A 81 12.11 -8.45 -22.68
CA LYS A 81 12.57 -7.17 -23.28
C LYS A 81 11.49 -6.13 -23.57
N VAL A 82 11.17 -5.34 -22.56
CA VAL A 82 10.72 -3.95 -22.75
C VAL A 82 11.56 -3.07 -21.84
N GLU A 83 12.10 -2.00 -22.42
CA GLU A 83 12.86 -0.92 -21.75
C GLU A 83 12.19 -0.46 -20.45
N GLU A 84 13.02 0.01 -19.51
CA GLU A 84 12.66 0.46 -18.17
C GLU A 84 11.37 1.29 -18.19
N MET A 85 10.24 0.72 -17.74
CA MET A 85 9.06 1.58 -17.51
C MET A 85 9.43 2.46 -16.33
N PRO A 86 9.16 3.77 -16.40
CA PRO A 86 9.45 4.65 -15.29
C PRO A 86 8.66 4.20 -14.05
N ASN A 87 9.35 4.12 -12.92
CA ASN A 87 8.75 3.80 -11.63
C ASN A 87 8.61 5.09 -10.83
N LEU A 88 7.51 5.22 -10.09
CA LEU A 88 7.28 6.34 -9.18
C LEU A 88 7.45 5.83 -7.76
N ALA A 89 8.42 6.38 -7.03
CA ALA A 89 8.50 6.25 -5.59
C ALA A 89 7.91 7.52 -4.98
N ILE A 90 6.79 7.40 -4.28
CA ILE A 90 6.09 8.53 -3.67
C ILE A 90 6.02 8.31 -2.17
N ARG A 91 6.41 9.33 -1.40
CA ARG A 91 6.46 9.24 0.07
C ARG A 91 5.08 9.08 0.67
N VAL A 92 5.00 8.37 1.80
CA VAL A 92 3.82 8.45 2.66
C VAL A 92 3.89 9.79 3.42
N PRO A 93 2.88 10.68 3.34
CA PRO A 93 1.49 10.42 2.99
C PRO A 93 1.04 10.87 1.58
N GLU A 94 1.93 11.49 0.80
CA GLU A 94 1.66 12.06 -0.53
C GLU A 94 1.10 11.03 -1.51
N VAL A 95 1.55 9.78 -1.41
CA VAL A 95 1.10 8.70 -2.27
C VAL A 95 -0.37 8.34 -2.08
N VAL A 96 -0.90 8.51 -0.86
CA VAL A 96 -2.32 8.28 -0.59
C VAL A 96 -3.15 9.35 -1.29
N ASP A 97 -2.78 10.62 -1.12
CA ASP A 97 -3.48 11.72 -1.77
C ASP A 97 -3.43 11.57 -3.30
N TYR A 98 -2.27 11.17 -3.83
CA TYR A 98 -2.11 10.86 -5.26
C TYR A 98 -3.08 9.78 -5.74
N CYS A 99 -3.22 8.66 -5.00
CA CYS A 99 -4.17 7.60 -5.34
C CYS A 99 -5.63 8.09 -5.30
N LEU A 100 -5.99 8.93 -4.32
CA LEU A 100 -7.34 9.46 -4.17
C LEU A 100 -7.76 10.39 -5.32
N LEU A 101 -6.82 11.08 -5.97
CA LEU A 101 -7.12 11.91 -7.16
C LEU A 101 -7.73 11.09 -8.31
N PHE A 102 -7.42 9.79 -8.40
CA PHE A 102 -7.92 8.93 -9.47
C PHE A 102 -9.38 8.50 -9.29
N ARG A 103 -10.06 8.88 -8.19
CA ARG A 103 -11.53 8.78 -8.08
C ARG A 103 -12.23 9.49 -9.23
N GLY A 104 -11.73 10.66 -9.64
CA GLY A 104 -12.27 11.42 -10.78
C GLY A 104 -12.16 10.68 -12.12
N ALA A 105 -11.22 9.73 -12.22
CA ALA A 105 -11.04 8.84 -13.37
C ALA A 105 -11.73 7.48 -13.22
N GLY A 106 -12.58 7.34 -12.18
CA GLY A 106 -13.37 6.15 -11.89
C GLY A 106 -12.65 5.06 -11.09
N ALA A 107 -11.46 5.32 -10.54
CA ALA A 107 -10.84 4.37 -9.61
C ALA A 107 -11.67 4.27 -8.32
N THR A 108 -11.87 3.05 -7.83
CA THR A 108 -12.66 2.75 -6.63
C THR A 108 -11.83 2.10 -5.53
N ALA A 109 -10.65 1.57 -5.85
CA ALA A 109 -9.77 0.90 -4.90
C ALA A 109 -8.29 1.08 -5.24
N ILE A 110 -7.42 0.65 -4.33
CA ILE A 110 -6.02 0.31 -4.60
C ILE A 110 -5.86 -1.21 -4.59
N LEU A 111 -4.97 -1.73 -5.44
CA LEU A 111 -4.50 -3.10 -5.42
C LEU A 111 -3.03 -3.10 -5.00
N VAL A 112 -2.74 -3.67 -3.85
CA VAL A 112 -1.40 -3.71 -3.26
C VAL A 112 -0.73 -5.04 -3.56
N ASN A 113 0.52 -5.00 -4.03
CA ASN A 113 1.36 -6.17 -4.33
C ASN A 113 0.61 -7.29 -5.09
N PRO A 114 0.16 -7.05 -6.34
CA PRO A 114 -0.42 -8.10 -7.16
C PRO A 114 0.41 -9.39 -7.15
N GLY A 115 -0.23 -10.56 -7.00
CA GLY A 115 0.42 -11.85 -6.81
C GLY A 115 -0.07 -12.58 -5.55
N ASP A 116 0.79 -13.42 -4.95
CA ASP A 116 0.45 -14.30 -3.82
C ASP A 116 0.01 -13.55 -2.54
N PHE A 117 0.47 -12.31 -2.37
CA PHE A 117 0.14 -11.44 -1.22
C PHE A 117 -0.77 -10.29 -1.59
N ALA A 118 -1.43 -10.37 -2.75
CA ALA A 118 -2.34 -9.33 -3.21
C ALA A 118 -3.46 -9.10 -2.19
N PHE A 119 -3.76 -7.83 -1.96
CA PHE A 119 -4.98 -7.40 -1.32
C PHE A 119 -5.47 -6.08 -1.90
N THR A 120 -6.78 -5.90 -1.84
CA THR A 120 -7.47 -4.72 -2.37
C THR A 120 -8.01 -3.90 -1.22
N VAL A 121 -7.90 -2.57 -1.31
CA VAL A 121 -8.50 -1.65 -0.35
C VAL A 121 -9.31 -0.59 -1.09
N GLU A 122 -10.58 -0.43 -0.73
CA GLU A 122 -11.43 0.63 -1.28
C GLU A 122 -10.87 2.01 -0.94
N LEU A 123 -10.98 2.96 -1.87
CA LEU A 123 -10.44 4.30 -1.67
C LEU A 123 -11.10 5.03 -0.49
N ASP A 124 -12.39 4.76 -0.23
CA ASP A 124 -13.13 5.32 0.90
C ASP A 124 -12.59 4.82 2.25
N ALA A 125 -12.30 3.52 2.34
CA ALA A 125 -11.67 2.94 3.51
C ALA A 125 -10.24 3.46 3.71
N LEU A 126 -9.47 3.59 2.61
CA LEU A 126 -8.12 4.14 2.63
C LEU A 126 -8.11 5.60 3.13
N GLU A 127 -9.01 6.44 2.61
CA GLU A 127 -9.13 7.83 3.01
C GLU A 127 -9.54 7.96 4.48
N SER A 128 -10.57 7.23 4.91
CA SER A 128 -11.05 7.24 6.30
C SER A 128 -9.94 6.85 7.28
N PHE A 129 -9.24 5.75 7.01
CA PHE A 129 -8.14 5.28 7.85
C PHE A 129 -6.96 6.26 7.87
N THR A 130 -6.60 6.80 6.71
CA THR A 130 -5.47 7.74 6.59
C THR A 130 -5.76 9.04 7.32
N ASN A 131 -6.99 9.55 7.26
CA ASN A 131 -7.39 10.74 8.02
C ASN A 131 -7.29 10.50 9.53
N ALA A 132 -7.85 9.39 10.02
CA ALA A 132 -7.75 9.02 11.43
C ALA A 132 -6.28 8.83 11.88
N TRP A 133 -5.45 8.24 11.03
CA TRP A 133 -4.01 8.09 11.27
C TRP A 133 -3.28 9.44 11.32
N ARG A 134 -3.59 10.36 10.40
CA ARG A 134 -3.02 11.73 10.36
C ARG A 134 -3.41 12.52 11.61
N GLU A 135 -4.67 12.50 12.01
CA GLU A 135 -5.18 13.17 13.22
C GLU A 135 -4.47 12.66 14.48
N ARG A 136 -4.36 11.33 14.63
CA ARG A 136 -3.69 10.71 15.77
C ARG A 136 -2.19 11.02 15.80
N ARG A 137 -1.54 11.04 14.63
CA ARG A 137 -0.12 11.45 14.50
C ARG A 137 0.10 12.92 14.87
N ALA A 138 -0.82 13.80 14.50
CA ALA A 138 -0.76 15.22 14.86
C ALA A 138 -0.95 15.43 16.37
N ALA A 139 -1.83 14.64 17.01
CA ALA A 139 -2.12 14.75 18.44
C ALA A 139 -1.00 14.25 19.36
N LYS A 140 -0.23 13.22 18.96
CA LYS A 140 0.80 12.59 19.82
C LYS A 140 2.23 13.17 19.67
N GLY A 141 2.50 13.99 18.65
CA GLY A 141 3.78 14.70 18.50
C GLY A 141 5.01 13.79 18.31
N GLU A 142 5.33 13.46 17.05
CA GLU A 142 6.50 12.69 16.57
C GLU A 142 6.54 11.18 16.89
N SER A 143 7.35 10.31 16.26
CA SER A 143 7.96 10.19 14.93
C SER A 143 8.42 8.72 14.84
N ARG A 144 8.06 7.99 13.76
CA ARG A 144 8.29 6.54 13.55
C ARG A 144 7.51 5.60 14.48
N GLY A 145 6.96 4.55 13.87
CA GLY A 145 6.20 3.49 14.55
C GLY A 145 4.99 3.07 13.72
N PHE A 146 4.66 1.78 13.80
CA PHE A 146 3.45 1.20 13.26
C PHE A 146 2.25 1.67 14.12
N TRP A 147 1.32 2.43 13.54
CA TRP A 147 0.16 2.95 14.27
C TRP A 147 -1.14 2.57 13.57
N ILE A 148 -2.01 1.88 14.30
CA ILE A 148 -3.38 1.57 13.88
C ILE A 148 -4.33 2.50 14.65
N PRO A 149 -5.24 3.25 13.98
CA PRO A 149 -6.15 4.22 14.59
C PRO A 149 -7.01 3.71 15.75
N ASN A 150 -7.20 2.39 15.89
CA ASN A 150 -8.00 1.74 16.93
C ASN A 150 -7.21 0.86 17.92
N MET A 151 -5.87 0.90 17.89
CA MET A 151 -5.06 0.14 18.86
C MET A 151 -5.05 0.79 20.24
N THR A 152 -5.11 -0.03 21.29
CA THR A 152 -4.85 0.42 22.67
C THR A 152 -3.35 0.62 22.90
N SER A 153 -2.95 1.38 23.92
CA SER A 153 -1.53 1.63 24.22
C SER A 153 -0.75 0.33 24.53
N GLU A 154 -1.39 -0.65 25.15
CA GLU A 154 -0.78 -1.96 25.44
C GLU A 154 -0.52 -2.78 24.16
N GLU A 155 -1.42 -2.68 23.18
CA GLU A 155 -1.20 -3.28 21.87
C GLU A 155 -0.08 -2.54 21.13
N GLU A 156 0.03 -1.21 21.25
CA GLU A 156 1.08 -0.40 20.62
C GLU A 156 2.47 -0.86 21.10
N ASP A 157 2.63 -1.03 22.41
CA ASP A 157 3.89 -1.49 23.01
C ASP A 157 4.23 -2.95 22.64
N PHE A 158 3.21 -3.81 22.52
CA PHE A 158 3.40 -5.20 22.09
C PHE A 158 3.98 -5.26 20.66
N TRP A 159 3.44 -4.46 19.74
CA TRP A 159 3.91 -4.48 18.35
C TRP A 159 5.28 -3.82 18.17
N GLN A 160 5.55 -2.70 18.85
CA GLN A 160 6.87 -2.07 18.84
C GLN A 160 7.96 -2.99 19.41
N SER A 161 7.67 -3.73 20.49
CA SER A 161 8.63 -4.65 21.11
C SER A 161 8.91 -5.92 20.29
N HIS A 162 8.03 -6.28 19.35
CA HIS A 162 8.18 -7.48 18.50
C HIS A 162 8.69 -7.16 17.08
N GLY A 163 9.26 -5.97 16.88
CA GLY A 163 10.00 -5.62 15.66
C GLY A 163 9.12 -5.12 14.52
N LEU A 164 8.10 -4.33 14.84
CA LEU A 164 7.44 -3.42 13.90
C LEU A 164 7.87 -1.97 14.16
#